data_AF-A0A382YS79-F1
#
_entry.id   AF-A0A382YS79-F1
#
_cell.length_a   1.000
_cell.length_b   1.000
_cell.length_c   1.000
_cell.angle_alpha   90.00
_cell.angle_beta   90.00
_cell.angle_gamma   90.00
#
_symmetry.space_group_name_H-M   'P 1'
#
loop_
_entity.id
_entity.type
_entity.pdbx_description
1 polymer ?
#
loop_
_entity_poly.entity_id
_entity_poly.type
_entity_poly.pdbx_seq_one_letter_code
_entity_poly.pdbx_strand_id
1 'polypeptide(L)' 'EPVASGCKYPWTMVVVRPDQKVIPCCLWSDATIMGDLSTQTFEEIWNGTPYKRLRTELQTDRPRRCCQECPEHKRI' A
#
# COMPACT_ATOMS: atom_id res chain seq x y z
N GLU A 1 15.46 8.11 -17.45
CA GLU A 1 15.19 6.70 -17.12
C GLU A 1 13.68 6.51 -17.04
N PRO A 2 13.09 5.46 -17.62
CA PRO A 2 11.64 5.28 -17.53
C PRO A 2 11.30 4.86 -16.10
N VAL A 3 10.65 5.77 -15.37
CA VAL A 3 10.07 5.49 -14.05
C VAL A 3 9.00 4.44 -14.26
N ALA A 4 9.15 3.29 -13.60
CA ALA A 4 8.25 2.16 -13.65
C ALA A 4 6.77 2.58 -13.69
N SER A 5 6.05 2.13 -14.71
CA SER A 5 4.60 2.26 -14.90
C SER A 5 3.88 1.39 -13.87
N GLY A 6 3.94 1.78 -12.59
CA GLY A 6 3.33 1.08 -11.47
C GLY A 6 2.59 2.04 -10.54
N CYS A 7 1.65 1.51 -9.76
CA CYS A 7 0.86 2.28 -8.78
C CYS A 7 1.77 2.97 -7.75
N LYS A 8 1.70 4.30 -7.65
CA LYS A 8 2.54 5.12 -6.73
C LYS A 8 1.94 5.34 -5.35
N TYR A 9 0.71 4.87 -5.12
CA TYR A 9 -0.04 5.18 -3.90
C TYR A 9 0.71 4.77 -2.62
N PRO A 10 1.35 3.59 -2.52
CA PRO A 10 2.04 3.21 -1.28
C PRO A 10 3.27 4.05 -0.92
N TRP A 11 3.69 4.99 -1.78
CA TRP A 11 4.76 5.96 -1.50
C TRP A 11 4.28 7.39 -1.26
N THR A 12 3.04 7.69 -1.65
CA THR A 12 2.54 9.07 -1.72
C THR A 12 1.27 9.30 -0.92
N MET A 13 0.58 8.23 -0.51
CA MET A 13 -0.63 8.32 0.28
C MET A 13 -0.75 7.19 1.30
N VAL A 14 -1.65 7.43 2.24
CA VAL A 14 -2.09 6.50 3.27
C VAL A 14 -3.55 6.77 3.57
N VAL A 15 -4.28 5.75 4.01
CA VAL A 15 -5.62 5.91 4.57
C VAL A 15 -5.59 5.44 6.02
N VAL A 16 -6.00 6.33 6.91
CA VAL A 16 -6.23 6.02 8.32
C VAL A 16 -7.72 5.76 8.50
N ARG A 17 -8.07 4.56 8.94
CA ARG A 17 -9.47 4.20 9.23
C ARG A 17 -9.89 4.74 10.62
N PRO A 18 -11.21 4.88 10.89
CA PRO A 18 -11.70 5.32 12.20
C PRO A 18 -11.28 4.44 13.38
N ASP A 19 -10.96 3.17 13.14
CA ASP A 19 -10.45 2.21 14.13
C ASP A 19 -8.92 2.29 14.32
N GLN A 20 -8.30 3.38 13.86
CA GLN A 20 -6.85 3.66 13.95
C GLN A 20 -5.96 2.71 13.14
N LYS A 21 -6.56 1.77 12.39
CA LYS A 21 -5.83 0.90 11.46
C LYS A 21 -5.45 1.67 10.21
N VAL A 22 -4.26 1.37 9.71
CA VAL A 22 -3.70 2.02 8.51
C VAL A 22 -3.79 1.06 7.33
N ILE A 23 -4.25 1.56 6.18
CA ILE A 23 -4.25 0.84 4.89
C ILE A 23 -3.54 1.70 3.83
N PRO A 24 -2.98 1.10 2.76
CA PRO A 24 -2.06 1.79 1.87
C PRO A 24 -2.74 2.64 0.79
N CYS A 25 -4.03 2.41 0.51
CA CYS A 25 -4.82 3.20 -0.43
C CYS A 25 -6.33 3.03 -0.17
N CYS A 26 -7.16 3.90 -0.76
CA CYS A 26 -8.62 3.85 -0.62
C CYS A 26 -9.28 2.69 -1.40
N LEU A 27 -8.58 2.11 -2.39
CA LEU A 27 -9.05 0.99 -3.21
C LEU A 27 -8.65 -0.37 -2.61
N TRP A 28 -8.17 -0.40 -1.37
CA TRP A 28 -7.62 -1.58 -0.74
C TRP A 28 -8.72 -2.57 -0.33
N SER A 29 -8.81 -3.69 -1.06
CA SER A 29 -9.81 -4.75 -0.85
C SER A 29 -9.27 -5.97 -0.11
N ASP A 30 -8.07 -5.88 0.44
CA ASP A 30 -7.42 -6.98 1.15
C ASP A 30 -7.42 -6.78 2.66
N ALA A 31 -7.44 -7.88 3.41
CA ALA A 31 -7.52 -7.86 4.88
C ALA A 31 -6.23 -7.37 5.56
N THR A 32 -5.10 -7.31 4.84
CA THR A 32 -3.81 -6.89 5.41
C THR A 32 -3.86 -5.42 5.81
N ILE A 33 -3.63 -5.15 7.09
CA ILE A 33 -3.40 -3.80 7.61
C ILE A 33 -1.91 -3.45 7.54
N MET A 34 -1.61 -2.18 7.31
CA MET A 34 -0.22 -1.70 7.28
C MET A 34 0.34 -1.44 8.67
N GLY A 35 -0.55 -1.16 9.63
CA GLY A 35 -0.21 -0.92 11.02
C GLY A 35 -1.38 -0.39 11.83
N ASP A 36 -1.11 -0.07 13.09
CA ASP A 36 -2.09 0.39 14.07
C ASP A 36 -1.56 1.58 14.87
N LEU A 37 -2.17 2.75 14.66
CA LEU A 37 -1.77 4.00 15.32
C LEU A 37 -2.07 4.03 16.82
N SER A 38 -2.85 3.08 17.35
CA SER A 38 -3.06 2.95 18.80
C SER A 38 -1.86 2.33 19.52
N THR A 39 -0.93 1.69 18.78
CA THR A 39 0.23 0.98 19.35
C THR A 39 1.56 1.34 18.71
N GLN A 40 1.56 1.98 17.55
CA GLN A 40 2.75 2.31 16.77
C GLN A 40 2.71 3.77 16.33
N THR A 41 3.89 4.39 16.22
CA THR A 41 4.03 5.67 15.54
C THR A 41 3.80 5.51 14.04
N PHE A 42 3.42 6.60 13.36
CA PHE A 42 3.27 6.58 11.90
C PHE A 42 4.57 6.19 11.19
N GLU A 43 5.74 6.61 11.71
CA GLU A 43 7.04 6.28 11.11
C GLU A 43 7.34 4.78 11.16
N GLU A 44 7.05 4.13 12.29
CA GLU A 44 7.18 2.67 12.43
C GLU A 44 6.27 1.91 11.47
N ILE A 45 5.04 2.41 11.27
CA ILE A 45 4.09 1.84 10.31
C ILE A 45 4.62 2.02 8.88
N TRP A 46 4.95 3.26 8.50
CA TRP A 46 5.34 3.63 7.14
C TRP A 46 6.63 2.94 6.66
N ASN A 47 7.57 2.72 7.58
CA ASN A 47 8.82 2.01 7.35
C ASN A 47 8.76 0.53 7.78
N GLY A 48 7.58 0.07 8.20
CA GLY A 48 7.34 -1.28 8.68
C GLY A 48 7.31 -2.31 7.56
N THR A 49 7.40 -3.58 7.97
CA THR A 49 7.40 -4.74 7.07
C THR A 49 6.20 -4.78 6.12
N PRO A 50 4.95 -4.48 6.53
CA PRO A 50 3.80 -4.52 5.61
C PRO A 50 3.95 -3.57 4.41
N TYR A 51 4.33 -2.30 4.67
CA TYR A 51 4.56 -1.33 3.61
C TYR A 51 5.75 -1.69 2.72
N LYS A 52 6.86 -2.14 3.31
CA LYS A 52 8.05 -2.59 2.55
C LYS A 52 7.69 -3.72 1.60
N ARG A 53 6.96 -4.74 2.07
CA ARG A 53 6.51 -5.87 1.24
C ARG A 53 5.63 -5.42 0.08
N LEU A 54 4.62 -4.59 0.37
CA LEU A 54 3.73 -4.07 -0.67
C LEU A 54 4.51 -3.27 -1.74
N ARG A 55 5.43 -2.40 -1.32
CA ARG A 55 6.26 -1.61 -2.23
C ARG A 55 7.15 -2.49 -3.10
N THR A 56 7.75 -3.54 -2.55
CA THR A 56 8.52 -4.52 -3.31
C THR A 56 7.64 -5.31 -4.28
N GLU A 57 6.46 -5.78 -3.87
CA GLU A 57 5.53 -6.50 -4.74
C GLU A 57 5.10 -5.65 -5.95
N LEU A 58 4.85 -4.36 -5.75
CA LEU A 58 4.49 -3.42 -6.82
C LEU A 58 5.64 -3.07 -7.77
N GLN A 59 6.88 -3.42 -7.42
CA GLN A 59 8.03 -3.32 -8.32
C GLN A 59 8.21 -4.58 -9.18
N THR A 60 7.35 -5.59 -9.01
CA THR A 60 7.36 -6.83 -9.81
C THR A 60 6.20 -6.87 -10.80
N ASP A 61 6.29 -7.73 -11.81
CA ASP A 61 5.21 -7.98 -12.77
C ASP A 61 4.01 -8.74 -12.17
N ARG A 62 4.08 -9.15 -10.90
CA ARG A 62 3.06 -9.95 -10.23
C ARG A 62 2.75 -9.37 -8.84
N PRO A 63 2.18 -8.16 -8.76
CA PRO A 63 1.73 -7.62 -7.49
C PRO A 63 0.60 -8.49 -6.93
N ARG A 64 0.25 -8.33 -5.66
CA ARG A 64 -0.88 -9.07 -5.07
C ARG A 64 -2.22 -8.85 -5.79
N ARG A 65 -3.13 -9.81 -5.66
CA ARG A 65 -4.41 -9.86 -6.38
C ARG A 65 -5.23 -8.56 -6.30
N CYS A 66 -5.33 -7.94 -5.12
CA CYS A 66 -6.09 -6.68 -4.97
C CYS A 66 -5.50 -5.54 -5.81
N CYS A 67 -4.19 -5.53 -6.07
CA CYS A 67 -3.53 -4.57 -6.93
C CYS A 67 -3.69 -4.94 -8.41
N GLN A 68 -3.58 -6.23 -8.77
CA GLN A 68 -3.80 -6.70 -10.15
C GLN A 68 -5.22 -6.39 -10.65
N GLU A 69 -6.22 -6.50 -9.78
CA GLU A 69 -7.63 -6.24 -10.12
C GLU A 69 -7.99 -4.75 -10.00
N CYS A 70 -7.10 -3.90 -9.47
CA CYS A 70 -7.34 -2.48 -9.22
C CYS A 70 -7.48 -1.68 -10.53
N PRO A 71 -8.58 -0.94 -10.72
CA PRO A 71 -8.77 -0.11 -11.91
C PRO A 71 -7.69 0.96 -12.09
N GLU A 72 -7.22 1.55 -10.99
CA GLU A 72 -6.19 2.60 -11.04
C GLU A 72 -4.81 2.04 -11.42
N HIS A 73 -4.50 0.82 -10.98
CA HIS A 73 -3.26 0.17 -11.38
C HIS A 73 -3.26 -0.17 -12.88
N LYS A 74 -4.41 -0.57 -13.44
CA LYS A 74 -4.58 -0.92 -14.86
C LYS A 74 -4.56 0.28 -15.82
N ARG A 75 -4.66 1.51 -15.30
CA ARG A 75 -4.60 2.74 -16.11
C ARG A 75 -3.17 3.18 -16.43
N ILE A 76 -2.20 2.59 -15.76
CA ILE A 76 -0.76 2.88 -15.84
C ILE A 76 -0.10 1.81 -16.70
#